data_AF-A0A7C3J3I0-F1
#
_entry.id   AF-A0A7C3J3I0-F1
#
_cell.length_a   1.000
_cell.length_b   1.000
_cell.length_c   1.000
_cell.angle_alpha   90.00
_cell.angle_beta   90.00
_cell.angle_gamma   90.00
#
_symmetry.space_group_name_H-M   'P 1'
#
loop_
_entity.id
_entity.type
_entity.pdbx_description
1 polymer ?
#
loop_
_entity_poly.entity_id
_entity_poly.type
_entity_poly.pdbx_seq_one_letter_code
_entity_poly.pdbx_strand_id
1 'polypeptide(L)'
;MSALDDLVAAVLATPKYRAVCPDTVRRLGAAELARRSRPKAALKATKARLHQVFGAFDRALDYGRLLEELSTAHTSGDEGALRATCRAALACHASTRERLAILDRFYAEVFAVTGVPARVLDLACGLHPLAIPWMGLPREASYRACDLDGRAVAFLNRCGPLLGRDLEASHADILCSPPTGEADVAFLLKAAASLERQERGGALRVLEALRARHAVVSYPVASLGGRGKGMRENYEAGFRQMLRGRPWRVQRLPFATELAFVVTK
;
A
#
# COMPACT_ATOMS: atom_id res chain seq x y z
N MET A 1 -28.00 14.67 11.72
CA MET A 1 -26.96 13.90 11.00
C MET A 1 -27.29 13.91 9.52
N SER A 2 -26.29 14.04 8.65
CA SER A 2 -26.53 14.05 7.20
C SER A 2 -26.76 12.62 6.67
N ALA A 3 -27.43 12.47 5.51
CA ALA A 3 -27.59 11.17 4.86
C ALA A 3 -26.25 10.46 4.57
N LEU A 4 -25.17 11.25 4.43
CA LEU A 4 -23.81 10.73 4.29
C LEU A 4 -23.28 10.16 5.62
N ASP A 5 -23.50 10.84 6.75
CA ASP A 5 -23.06 10.35 8.06
C ASP A 5 -23.78 9.05 8.44
N ASP A 6 -25.08 8.96 8.15
CA ASP A 6 -25.87 7.74 8.36
C ASP A 6 -25.33 6.57 7.51
N LEU A 7 -24.98 6.83 6.26
CA LEU A 7 -24.38 5.83 5.37
C LEU A 7 -23.03 5.37 5.90
N VAL A 8 -22.16 6.30 6.32
CA VAL A 8 -20.83 5.99 6.88
C VAL A 8 -20.98 5.12 8.12
N ALA A 9 -21.84 5.51 9.07
CA ALA A 9 -22.12 4.72 10.27
C ALA A 9 -22.63 3.31 9.94
N ALA A 10 -23.58 3.19 9.00
CA ALA A 10 -24.13 1.89 8.58
C ALA A 10 -23.12 0.98 7.87
N VAL A 11 -22.13 1.55 7.17
CA VAL A 11 -21.02 0.77 6.59
C VAL A 11 -20.07 0.31 7.69
N LEU A 12 -19.62 1.21 8.56
CA LEU A 12 -18.63 0.89 9.61
C LEU A 12 -19.19 -0.03 10.69
N ALA A 13 -20.51 -0.06 10.91
CA ALA A 13 -21.16 -1.05 11.75
C ALA A 13 -21.11 -2.49 11.19
N THR A 14 -20.76 -2.67 9.90
CA THR A 14 -20.60 -3.99 9.31
C THR A 14 -19.24 -4.57 9.70
N PRO A 15 -19.15 -5.77 10.32
CA PRO A 15 -17.89 -6.32 10.84
C PRO A 15 -16.73 -6.34 9.82
N LYS A 16 -17.04 -6.62 8.55
CA LYS A 16 -16.07 -6.63 7.44
C LYS A 16 -15.42 -5.27 7.15
N TYR A 17 -16.16 -4.17 7.36
CA TYR A 17 -15.70 -2.82 7.01
C TYR A 17 -15.38 -1.96 8.22
N ARG A 18 -15.52 -2.49 9.44
CA ARG A 18 -15.35 -1.75 10.69
C ARG A 18 -14.00 -1.05 10.84
N ALA A 19 -12.97 -1.64 10.23
CA ALA A 19 -11.59 -1.16 10.31
C ALA A 19 -11.17 -0.32 9.09
N VAL A 20 -12.05 -0.16 8.10
CA VAL A 20 -11.74 0.63 6.89
C VAL A 20 -11.69 2.11 7.25
N CYS A 21 -10.79 2.86 6.60
CA CYS A 21 -10.66 4.31 6.76
C CYS A 21 -12.01 5.01 6.58
N PRO A 22 -12.50 5.75 7.60
CA PRO A 22 -13.77 6.47 7.50
C PRO A 22 -13.81 7.44 6.32
N ASP A 23 -12.69 8.06 5.96
CA ASP A 23 -12.60 8.97 4.82
C ASP A 23 -12.83 8.26 3.49
N THR A 24 -12.35 7.02 3.34
CA THR A 24 -12.69 6.19 2.17
C THR A 24 -14.17 5.91 2.10
N VAL A 25 -14.78 5.52 3.24
CA VAL A 25 -16.23 5.25 3.28
C VAL A 25 -17.02 6.51 2.93
N ARG A 26 -16.59 7.67 3.45
CA ARG A 26 -17.22 8.97 3.18
C ARG A 26 -17.07 9.36 1.71
N ARG A 27 -15.87 9.29 1.12
CA ARG A 27 -15.61 9.60 -0.29
C ARG A 27 -16.43 8.73 -1.23
N LEU A 28 -16.43 7.42 -1.01
CA LEU A 28 -17.21 6.49 -1.83
C LEU A 28 -18.71 6.70 -1.61
N GLY A 29 -19.15 6.86 -0.35
CA GLY A 29 -20.54 7.12 0.02
C GLY A 29 -21.11 8.37 -0.62
N ALA A 30 -20.37 9.48 -0.57
CA ALA A 30 -20.76 10.74 -1.21
C ALA A 30 -20.94 10.57 -2.72
N ALA A 31 -20.00 9.90 -3.39
CA ALA A 31 -20.09 9.62 -4.82
C ALA A 31 -21.31 8.73 -5.17
N GLU A 32 -21.62 7.72 -4.36
CA GLU A 32 -22.76 6.85 -4.63
C GLU A 32 -24.11 7.51 -4.33
N LEU A 33 -24.18 8.39 -3.32
CA LEU A 33 -25.36 9.21 -3.00
C LEU A 33 -25.65 10.24 -4.09
N ALA A 34 -24.62 10.90 -4.63
CA ALA A 34 -24.79 11.84 -5.74
C ALA A 34 -25.36 11.18 -7.01
N ARG A 35 -25.08 9.88 -7.21
CA ARG A 35 -25.52 9.12 -8.39
C ARG A 35 -26.86 8.39 -8.21
N ARG A 36 -27.39 8.32 -6.99
CA ARG A 36 -28.57 7.48 -6.69
C ARG A 36 -29.57 8.21 -5.81
N SER A 37 -30.82 8.16 -6.24
CA SER A 37 -31.96 8.74 -5.50
C SER A 37 -32.32 7.98 -4.22
N ARG A 38 -31.94 6.69 -4.09
CA ARG A 38 -32.32 5.85 -2.93
C ARG A 38 -31.14 5.58 -2.00
N PRO A 39 -31.20 5.98 -0.71
CA PRO A 39 -30.10 5.77 0.26
C PRO A 39 -29.67 4.30 0.41
N LYS A 40 -30.62 3.35 0.44
CA LYS A 40 -30.31 1.91 0.50
C LYS A 40 -29.52 1.42 -0.73
N ALA A 41 -29.80 1.96 -1.91
CA ALA A 41 -29.09 1.62 -3.14
C ALA A 41 -27.66 2.19 -3.13
N ALA A 42 -27.48 3.42 -2.62
CA ALA A 42 -26.16 4.00 -2.40
C ALA A 42 -25.34 3.17 -1.40
N LEU A 43 -25.92 2.79 -0.25
CA LEU A 43 -25.26 1.93 0.75
C LEU A 43 -24.77 0.60 0.14
N LYS A 44 -25.62 -0.09 -0.63
CA LYS A 44 -25.24 -1.35 -1.31
C LYS A 44 -24.09 -1.13 -2.29
N ALA A 45 -24.14 -0.05 -3.07
CA ALA A 45 -23.10 0.29 -4.03
C ALA A 45 -21.77 0.67 -3.36
N THR A 46 -21.81 1.41 -2.25
CA THR A 46 -20.63 1.74 -1.45
C THR A 46 -19.94 0.47 -0.93
N LYS A 47 -20.71 -0.47 -0.37
CA LYS A 47 -20.18 -1.77 0.07
C LYS A 47 -19.58 -2.58 -1.08
N ALA A 48 -20.19 -2.53 -2.27
CA ALA A 48 -19.66 -3.20 -3.46
C ALA A 48 -18.31 -2.59 -3.92
N ARG A 49 -18.19 -1.26 -3.93
CA ARG A 49 -16.92 -0.57 -4.23
C ARG A 49 -15.85 -0.88 -3.18
N LEU A 50 -16.20 -0.86 -1.89
CA LEU A 50 -15.29 -1.23 -0.81
C LEU A 50 -14.78 -2.67 -0.94
N HIS A 51 -15.61 -3.61 -1.38
CA HIS A 51 -15.16 -4.98 -1.62
C HIS A 51 -14.07 -5.06 -2.69
N GLN A 52 -14.16 -4.25 -3.76
CA GLN A 52 -13.15 -4.22 -4.83
C GLN A 52 -11.84 -3.54 -4.40
N VAL A 53 -11.92 -2.54 -3.52
CA VAL A 53 -10.76 -1.76 -3.06
C VAL A 53 -10.01 -2.45 -1.93
N PHE A 54 -10.76 -2.98 -0.96
CA PHE A 54 -10.25 -3.52 0.29
C PHE A 54 -10.44 -5.03 0.39
N GLY A 55 -11.66 -5.49 0.09
CA GLY A 55 -12.07 -6.87 0.33
C GLY A 55 -11.43 -7.94 -0.56
N ALA A 56 -10.71 -7.56 -1.61
CA ALA A 56 -9.91 -8.48 -2.43
C ALA A 56 -8.60 -8.89 -1.74
N PHE A 57 -8.14 -8.11 -0.76
CA PHE A 57 -6.90 -8.31 -0.02
C PHE A 57 -7.14 -8.68 1.46
N ASP A 58 -8.36 -8.46 1.96
CA ASP A 58 -8.82 -8.83 3.29
C ASP A 58 -8.89 -10.36 3.45
N ARG A 59 -7.77 -10.96 3.84
CA ARG A 59 -7.77 -12.25 4.55
C ARG A 59 -7.77 -11.94 6.04
N ALA A 60 -8.53 -12.70 6.82
CA ALA A 60 -8.49 -12.59 8.27
C ALA A 60 -7.08 -12.94 8.77
N LEU A 61 -6.27 -11.91 9.01
CA LEU A 61 -4.96 -12.03 9.62
C LEU A 61 -5.11 -11.98 11.13
N ASP A 62 -4.46 -12.92 11.80
CA ASP A 62 -4.31 -12.88 13.25
C ASP A 62 -3.12 -11.99 13.61
N TYR A 63 -3.38 -10.68 13.65
CA TYR A 63 -2.36 -9.68 14.02
C TYR A 63 -1.84 -9.87 15.45
N GLY A 64 -2.63 -10.48 16.34
CA GLY A 64 -2.20 -10.76 17.72
C GLY A 64 -1.09 -11.81 17.70
N ARG A 65 -1.36 -12.94 17.08
CA ARG A 65 -0.38 -14.02 16.90
C ARG A 65 0.88 -13.56 16.17
N LEU A 66 0.73 -12.83 15.05
CA LEU A 66 1.90 -12.34 14.30
C LEU A 66 2.79 -11.43 15.15
N LEU A 67 2.19 -10.61 16.02
CA LEU A 67 2.94 -9.72 16.88
C LEU A 67 3.64 -10.48 18.01
N GLU A 68 3.00 -11.51 18.58
CA GLU A 68 3.63 -12.40 19.56
C GLU A 68 4.86 -13.08 18.95
N GLU A 69 4.72 -13.66 17.74
CA GLU A 69 5.83 -14.28 17.02
C GLU A 69 6.99 -13.29 16.77
N LEU A 70 6.67 -12.06 16.35
CA LEU A 70 7.68 -11.00 16.15
C LEU A 70 8.34 -10.57 17.47
N SER A 71 7.57 -10.47 18.55
CA SER A 71 8.08 -10.10 19.86
C SER A 71 9.02 -11.17 20.41
N THR A 72 8.67 -12.45 20.28
CA THR A 72 9.55 -13.56 20.67
C THR A 72 10.85 -13.53 19.88
N ALA A 73 10.78 -13.33 18.56
CA ALA A 73 11.97 -13.24 17.72
C ALA A 73 12.85 -12.03 18.09
N HIS A 74 12.24 -10.86 18.35
CA HIS A 74 12.96 -9.67 18.81
C HIS A 74 13.69 -9.91 20.15
N THR A 75 12.99 -10.45 21.15
CA THR A 75 13.57 -10.71 22.48
C THR A 75 14.71 -11.72 22.45
N SER A 76 14.73 -12.62 21.47
CA SER A 76 15.84 -13.58 21.30
C SER A 76 17.17 -12.92 20.92
N GLY A 77 17.14 -11.70 20.38
CA GLY A 77 18.32 -11.00 19.86
C GLY A 77 18.88 -11.57 18.55
N ASP A 78 18.28 -12.62 18.00
CA ASP A 78 18.68 -13.22 16.73
C ASP A 78 18.04 -12.48 15.54
N GLU A 79 18.86 -11.67 14.84
CA GLU A 79 18.43 -10.96 13.63
C GLU A 79 17.94 -11.91 12.53
N GLY A 80 18.51 -13.11 12.44
CA GLY A 80 18.09 -14.16 11.52
C GLY A 80 16.68 -14.64 11.82
N ALA A 81 16.39 -14.89 13.10
CA ALA A 81 15.04 -15.26 13.56
C ALA A 81 14.03 -14.13 13.29
N LEU A 82 14.37 -12.87 13.61
CA LEU A 82 13.49 -11.72 13.33
C LEU A 82 13.19 -11.59 11.84
N ARG A 83 14.21 -11.72 10.99
CA ARG A 83 14.05 -11.68 9.53
C ARG A 83 13.21 -12.86 9.02
N ALA A 84 13.37 -14.06 9.57
CA ALA A 84 12.55 -15.22 9.23
C ALA A 84 11.07 -15.01 9.59
N THR A 85 10.78 -14.47 10.79
CA THR A 85 9.42 -14.16 11.23
C THR A 85 8.79 -13.05 10.37
N CYS A 86 9.54 -12.01 10.03
CA CYS A 86 9.09 -10.99 9.09
C CYS A 86 8.71 -11.58 7.73
N ARG A 87 9.53 -12.51 7.20
CA ARG A 87 9.25 -13.22 5.94
C ARG A 87 7.96 -14.04 6.02
N ALA A 88 7.73 -14.72 7.14
CA ALA A 88 6.51 -15.49 7.38
C ALA A 88 5.27 -14.59 7.41
N ALA A 89 5.32 -13.48 8.15
CA ALA A 89 4.25 -12.49 8.23
C ALA A 89 3.94 -11.85 6.85
N LEU A 90 4.97 -11.49 6.08
CA LEU A 90 4.83 -10.99 4.71
C LEU A 90 4.10 -12.00 3.79
N ALA A 91 4.25 -13.31 4.03
CA ALA A 91 3.56 -14.34 3.24
C ALA A 91 2.05 -14.39 3.48
N CYS A 92 1.57 -13.86 4.60
CA CYS A 92 0.15 -13.88 4.95
C CYS A 92 -0.67 -12.91 4.09
N HIS A 93 -0.05 -11.85 3.56
CA HIS A 93 -0.71 -10.87 2.69
C HIS A 93 -0.34 -11.08 1.20
N ALA A 94 -1.34 -11.02 0.30
CA ALA A 94 -1.16 -11.46 -1.09
C ALA A 94 -0.10 -10.65 -1.85
N SER A 95 -0.15 -9.31 -1.77
CA SER A 95 0.78 -8.42 -2.48
C SER A 95 2.24 -8.66 -2.06
N THR A 96 2.48 -8.85 -0.77
CA THR A 96 3.81 -9.06 -0.18
C THR A 96 4.29 -10.50 -0.36
N ARG A 97 3.39 -11.50 -0.30
CA ARG A 97 3.72 -12.91 -0.59
C ARG A 97 4.32 -13.07 -1.99
N GLU A 98 3.70 -12.45 -3.00
CA GLU A 98 4.22 -12.47 -4.37
C GLU A 98 5.62 -11.84 -4.49
N ARG A 99 5.96 -10.88 -3.63
CA ARG A 99 7.28 -10.22 -3.63
C ARG A 99 8.38 -11.06 -2.98
N LEU A 100 8.04 -12.05 -2.15
CA LEU A 100 9.02 -12.84 -1.39
C LEU A 100 10.10 -13.51 -2.26
N ALA A 101 9.76 -13.89 -3.50
CA ALA A 101 10.68 -14.50 -4.45
C ALA A 101 11.71 -13.52 -5.03
N ILE A 102 11.43 -12.22 -4.96
CA ILE A 102 12.28 -11.16 -5.51
C ILE A 102 12.83 -10.24 -4.41
N LEU A 103 12.46 -10.46 -3.15
CA LEU A 103 12.70 -9.52 -2.04
C LEU A 103 14.18 -9.18 -1.84
N ASP A 104 15.06 -10.19 -1.95
CA ASP A 104 16.51 -10.01 -1.72
C ASP A 104 17.19 -9.15 -2.79
N ARG A 105 16.61 -9.03 -3.98
CA ARG A 105 17.13 -8.20 -5.08
C ARG A 105 16.33 -6.92 -5.31
N PHE A 106 15.04 -6.90 -4.94
CA PHE A 106 14.14 -5.80 -5.20
C PHE A 106 14.66 -4.46 -4.67
N TYR A 107 15.01 -4.38 -3.39
CA TYR A 107 15.50 -3.13 -2.80
C TYR A 107 16.91 -2.77 -3.24
N ALA A 108 17.79 -3.76 -3.44
CA ALA A 108 19.13 -3.51 -3.95
C ALA A 108 19.08 -2.85 -5.34
N GLU A 109 18.25 -3.37 -6.26
CA GLU A 109 18.10 -2.80 -7.60
C GLU A 109 17.38 -1.43 -7.59
N VAL A 110 16.38 -1.25 -6.72
CA VAL A 110 15.71 0.06 -6.54
C VAL A 110 16.70 1.10 -6.01
N PHE A 111 17.44 0.78 -4.95
CA PHE A 111 18.38 1.71 -4.29
C PHE A 111 19.67 1.93 -5.08
N ALA A 112 20.00 1.05 -6.04
CA ALA A 112 21.02 1.36 -7.05
C ALA A 112 20.65 2.56 -7.93
N VAL A 113 19.35 2.85 -8.09
CA VAL A 113 18.84 4.00 -8.86
C VAL A 113 18.59 5.21 -7.98
N THR A 114 18.03 5.01 -6.78
CA THR A 114 17.59 6.12 -5.91
C THR A 114 18.62 6.53 -4.86
N GLY A 115 19.65 5.71 -4.64
CA GLY A 115 20.39 5.69 -3.38
C GLY A 115 19.56 5.07 -2.25
N VAL A 116 20.24 4.72 -1.15
CA VAL A 116 19.55 4.25 0.06
C VAL A 116 18.88 5.45 0.75
N PRO A 117 17.54 5.42 0.97
CA PRO A 117 16.83 6.58 1.50
C PRO A 117 17.03 6.74 3.01
N ALA A 118 17.07 8.00 3.47
CA ALA A 118 16.95 8.35 4.89
C ALA A 118 15.49 8.59 5.29
N ARG A 119 14.62 8.93 4.34
CA ARG A 119 13.19 9.16 4.55
C ARG A 119 12.37 8.33 3.56
N VAL A 120 11.60 7.38 4.07
CA VAL A 120 10.73 6.50 3.28
C VAL A 120 9.28 6.86 3.52
N LEU A 121 8.52 6.97 2.42
CA LEU A 121 7.06 7.06 2.44
C LEU A 121 6.46 5.83 1.76
N ASP A 122 5.54 5.12 2.39
CA ASP A 122 4.97 3.87 1.87
C ASP A 122 3.45 3.95 1.79
N LEU A 123 2.94 4.06 0.56
CA LEU A 123 1.53 4.34 0.27
C LEU A 123 0.78 3.04 -0.03
N ALA A 124 -0.39 2.86 0.59
CA ALA A 124 -1.15 1.61 0.53
C ALA A 124 -0.25 0.41 0.91
N CYS A 125 0.42 0.58 2.05
CA CYS A 125 1.58 -0.23 2.45
C CYS A 125 1.24 -1.70 2.73
N GLY A 126 0.01 -2.03 3.13
CA GLY A 126 -0.34 -3.39 3.59
C GLY A 126 0.62 -3.88 4.68
N LEU A 127 1.33 -4.99 4.43
CA LEU A 127 2.39 -5.50 5.33
C LEU A 127 3.81 -5.17 4.85
N HIS A 128 3.97 -4.34 3.82
CA HIS A 128 5.26 -4.00 3.23
C HIS A 128 6.31 -3.48 4.23
N PRO A 129 5.98 -2.72 5.29
CA PRO A 129 6.99 -2.27 6.24
C PRO A 129 7.71 -3.41 6.98
N LEU A 130 7.15 -4.62 7.03
CA LEU A 130 7.88 -5.80 7.55
C LEU A 130 9.06 -6.21 6.66
N ALA A 131 9.21 -5.63 5.47
CA ALA A 131 10.36 -5.84 4.59
C ALA A 131 11.55 -4.92 4.90
N ILE A 132 11.47 -4.02 5.89
CA ILE A 132 12.59 -3.14 6.29
C ILE A 132 13.92 -3.89 6.51
N PRO A 133 13.97 -5.12 7.10
CA PRO A 133 15.22 -5.87 7.25
C PRO A 133 15.98 -6.17 5.93
N TRP A 134 15.33 -6.06 4.76
CA TRP A 134 15.93 -6.25 3.44
C TRP A 134 16.36 -4.95 2.76
N MET A 135 16.02 -3.80 3.34
CA MET A 135 16.23 -2.49 2.71
C MET A 135 17.60 -1.90 3.00
N GLY A 136 18.32 -2.37 4.03
CA GLY A 136 19.62 -1.79 4.40
C GLY A 136 19.53 -0.31 4.79
N LEU A 137 18.40 0.14 5.33
CA LEU A 137 18.19 1.54 5.71
C LEU A 137 19.13 1.94 6.85
N PRO A 138 19.61 3.21 6.85
CA PRO A 138 20.28 3.80 8.01
C PRO A 138 19.45 3.62 9.29
N ARG A 139 20.11 3.53 10.44
CA ARG A 139 19.44 3.31 11.72
C ARG A 139 18.46 4.45 12.05
N GLU A 140 18.82 5.66 11.67
CA GLU A 140 18.08 6.90 11.88
C GLU A 140 17.04 7.17 10.78
N ALA A 141 16.91 6.27 9.80
CA ALA A 141 15.96 6.47 8.72
C ALA A 141 14.52 6.46 9.25
N SER A 142 13.73 7.45 8.82
CA SER A 142 12.31 7.50 9.13
C SER A 142 11.50 6.75 8.08
N TYR A 143 10.50 6.00 8.54
CA TYR A 143 9.59 5.24 7.71
C TYR A 143 8.16 5.66 8.04
N ARG A 144 7.51 6.32 7.09
CA ARG A 144 6.11 6.73 7.19
C ARG A 144 5.27 5.88 6.26
N ALA A 145 4.26 5.22 6.80
CA ALA A 145 3.40 4.32 6.05
C ALA A 145 1.94 4.77 6.16
N CYS A 146 1.12 4.43 5.17
CA CYS A 146 -0.33 4.60 5.29
C CYS A 146 -1.09 3.48 4.61
N ASP A 147 -2.24 3.11 5.19
CA ASP A 147 -3.16 2.14 4.61
C ASP A 147 -4.62 2.45 4.99
N LEU A 148 -5.55 1.80 4.28
CA LEU A 148 -6.98 1.87 4.55
C LEU A 148 -7.42 0.94 5.68
N ASP A 149 -6.65 -0.12 6.01
CA ASP A 149 -6.96 -1.04 7.12
C ASP A 149 -6.40 -0.53 8.46
N GLY A 150 -7.27 -0.04 9.33
CA GLY A 150 -6.91 0.39 10.68
C GLY A 150 -6.31 -0.74 11.53
N ARG A 151 -6.63 -2.01 11.25
CA ARG A 151 -6.01 -3.16 11.93
C ARG A 151 -4.56 -3.33 11.53
N ALA A 152 -4.27 -3.24 10.23
CA ALA A 152 -2.89 -3.31 9.72
C ALA A 152 -2.06 -2.14 10.25
N VAL A 153 -2.62 -0.93 10.22
CA VAL A 153 -1.98 0.28 10.77
C VAL A 153 -1.64 0.10 12.25
N ALA A 154 -2.59 -0.33 13.07
CA ALA A 154 -2.35 -0.56 14.49
C ALA A 154 -1.29 -1.64 14.74
N PHE A 155 -1.29 -2.71 13.94
CA PHE A 155 -0.28 -3.75 13.99
C PHE A 155 1.12 -3.22 13.62
N LEU A 156 1.25 -2.46 12.54
CA LEU A 156 2.52 -1.90 12.07
C LEU A 156 3.13 -0.92 13.09
N ASN A 157 2.31 -0.09 13.74
CA ASN A 157 2.78 0.80 14.80
C ASN A 157 3.35 0.05 16.01
N ARG A 158 2.86 -1.17 16.28
CA ARG A 158 3.44 -2.04 17.31
C ARG A 158 4.71 -2.76 16.84
N CYS A 159 4.89 -2.92 15.52
CA CYS A 159 6.07 -3.55 14.94
C CYS A 159 7.30 -2.62 14.90
N GLY A 160 7.11 -1.30 14.79
CA GLY A 160 8.22 -0.34 14.66
C GLY A 160 9.33 -0.52 15.70
N PRO A 161 9.01 -0.55 17.02
CA PRO A 161 9.98 -0.82 18.07
C PRO A 161 10.65 -2.20 17.94
N LEU A 162 9.91 -3.25 17.54
CA LEU A 162 10.43 -4.61 17.36
C LEU A 162 11.44 -4.71 16.20
N LEU A 163 11.27 -3.86 15.19
CA LEU A 163 12.21 -3.74 14.08
C LEU A 163 13.39 -2.81 14.39
N GLY A 164 13.34 -2.09 15.53
CA GLY A 164 14.34 -1.09 15.89
C GLY A 164 14.34 0.13 14.96
N ARG A 165 13.16 0.54 14.47
CA ARG A 165 13.01 1.58 13.44
C ARG A 165 12.01 2.66 13.85
N ASP A 166 12.25 3.89 13.37
CA ASP A 166 11.26 4.96 13.37
C ASP A 166 10.18 4.68 12.31
N LEU A 167 9.32 3.72 12.60
CA LEU A 167 8.17 3.35 11.77
C LEU A 167 6.89 3.93 12.38
N GLU A 168 6.20 4.75 11.60
CA GLU A 168 4.89 5.28 11.93
C GLU A 168 3.92 5.01 10.76
N ALA A 169 2.84 4.31 11.05
CA ALA A 169 1.75 4.01 10.13
C ALA A 169 0.53 4.85 10.46
N SER A 170 -0.11 5.41 9.42
CA SER A 170 -1.31 6.24 9.52
C SER A 170 -2.50 5.59 8.81
N HIS A 171 -3.69 5.76 9.39
CA HIS A 171 -4.94 5.27 8.82
C HIS A 171 -5.51 6.32 7.87
N ALA A 172 -5.21 6.21 6.59
CA ALA A 172 -5.46 7.28 5.64
C ALA A 172 -5.82 6.78 4.24
N ASP A 173 -6.73 7.52 3.60
CA ASP A 173 -7.03 7.38 2.18
C ASP A 173 -6.19 8.36 1.35
N ILE A 174 -5.22 7.83 0.61
CA ILE A 174 -4.31 8.64 -0.22
C ILE A 174 -5.01 9.36 -1.37
N LEU A 175 -6.25 8.98 -1.73
CA LEU A 175 -7.08 9.73 -2.70
C LEU A 175 -7.80 10.92 -2.06
N CYS A 176 -8.01 10.91 -0.73
CA CYS A 176 -8.58 12.03 0.00
C CYS A 176 -7.49 13.02 0.42
N SER A 177 -6.46 12.51 1.09
CA SER A 177 -5.41 13.31 1.72
C SER A 177 -4.06 12.62 1.48
N PRO A 178 -3.42 12.84 0.31
CA PRO A 178 -2.09 12.29 0.06
C PRO A 178 -1.10 12.83 1.11
N PRO A 179 -0.14 12.01 1.57
CA PRO A 179 0.83 12.47 2.58
C PRO A 179 1.65 13.66 2.07
N THR A 180 1.84 14.65 2.95
CA THR A 180 2.50 15.93 2.62
C THR A 180 3.97 16.00 3.08
N GLY A 181 4.44 14.98 3.80
CA GLY A 181 5.83 14.91 4.27
C GLY A 181 6.83 14.76 3.11
N GLU A 182 8.05 15.25 3.32
CA GLU A 182 9.13 15.03 2.38
C GLU A 182 9.74 13.63 2.51
N ALA A 183 10.03 12.99 1.39
CA ALA A 183 10.68 11.69 1.34
C ALA A 183 11.80 11.65 0.31
N ASP A 184 12.79 10.78 0.53
CA ASP A 184 13.79 10.48 -0.50
C ASP A 184 13.21 9.47 -1.49
N VAL A 185 12.50 8.46 -0.97
CA VAL A 185 11.81 7.43 -1.76
C VAL A 185 10.37 7.28 -1.25
N ALA A 186 9.40 7.39 -2.17
CA ALA A 186 8.01 7.02 -1.94
C ALA A 186 7.67 5.71 -2.66
N PHE A 187 7.11 4.73 -1.96
CA PHE A 187 6.64 3.47 -2.51
C PHE A 187 5.13 3.54 -2.80
N LEU A 188 4.74 3.13 -4.01
CA LEU A 188 3.36 2.91 -4.44
C LEU A 188 3.28 1.53 -5.12
N LEU A 189 3.43 0.47 -4.33
CA LEU A 189 3.63 -0.89 -4.82
C LEU A 189 2.29 -1.60 -5.06
N LYS A 190 2.03 -2.00 -6.31
CA LYS A 190 0.78 -2.67 -6.76
C LYS A 190 -0.51 -1.89 -6.44
N ALA A 191 -0.41 -0.59 -6.17
CA ALA A 191 -1.54 0.24 -5.77
C ALA A 191 -2.07 1.12 -6.91
N ALA A 192 -1.20 1.57 -7.84
CA ALA A 192 -1.56 2.53 -8.89
C ALA A 192 -2.77 2.11 -9.73
N ALA A 193 -2.83 0.85 -10.18
CA ALA A 193 -3.99 0.34 -10.93
C ALA A 193 -5.28 0.32 -10.09
N SER A 194 -5.18 0.08 -8.78
CA SER A 194 -6.33 0.16 -7.88
C SER A 194 -6.84 1.59 -7.73
N LEU A 195 -5.93 2.56 -7.60
CA LEU A 195 -6.28 3.99 -7.55
C LEU A 195 -6.98 4.44 -8.82
N GLU A 196 -6.47 4.07 -9.99
CA GLU A 196 -7.05 4.43 -11.29
C GLU A 196 -8.47 3.86 -11.47
N ARG A 197 -8.74 2.65 -10.96
CA ARG A 197 -10.09 2.06 -10.96
C ARG A 197 -11.05 2.75 -9.99
N GLN A 198 -10.54 3.27 -8.88
CA GLN A 198 -11.36 3.99 -7.91
C GLN A 198 -11.76 5.36 -8.42
N GLU A 199 -10.80 6.06 -9.03
CA GLU A 199 -10.94 7.39 -9.56
C GLU A 199 -9.98 7.59 -10.73
N ARG A 200 -10.53 7.95 -11.90
CA ARG A 200 -9.73 8.17 -13.11
C ARG A 200 -8.72 9.29 -12.86
N GLY A 201 -7.45 9.05 -13.17
CA GLY A 201 -6.33 9.94 -12.90
C GLY A 201 -5.87 9.96 -11.45
N GLY A 202 -6.46 9.15 -10.56
CA GLY A 202 -6.14 9.13 -9.14
C GLY A 202 -4.69 8.78 -8.86
N ALA A 203 -4.11 7.83 -9.60
CA ALA A 203 -2.70 7.46 -9.46
C ALA A 203 -1.75 8.62 -9.83
N LEU A 204 -2.02 9.29 -10.95
CA LEU A 204 -1.24 10.47 -11.37
C LEU A 204 -1.34 11.60 -10.35
N ARG A 205 -2.55 11.91 -9.90
CA ARG A 205 -2.80 12.93 -8.87
C ARG A 205 -2.00 12.68 -7.60
N VAL A 206 -1.98 11.43 -7.12
CA VAL A 206 -1.17 11.05 -5.97
C VAL A 206 0.31 11.28 -6.27
N LEU A 207 0.83 10.78 -7.40
CA LEU A 207 2.23 10.98 -7.77
C LEU A 207 2.63 12.45 -7.90
N GLU A 208 1.75 13.30 -8.43
CA GLU A 208 1.98 14.75 -8.54
C GLU A 208 2.08 15.41 -7.16
N ALA A 209 1.17 15.05 -6.24
CA ALA A 209 1.13 15.58 -4.88
C ALA A 209 2.32 15.17 -4.00
N LEU A 210 3.01 14.05 -4.30
CA LEU A 210 4.12 13.58 -3.49
C LEU A 210 5.31 14.54 -3.49
N ARG A 211 5.79 14.89 -2.30
CA ARG A 211 7.06 15.59 -2.08
C ARG A 211 8.21 14.61 -1.91
N ALA A 212 8.42 13.76 -2.92
CA ALA A 212 9.47 12.74 -2.92
C ALA A 212 10.45 12.93 -4.08
N ARG A 213 11.76 12.73 -3.84
CA ARG A 213 12.78 12.76 -4.91
C ARG A 213 12.57 11.63 -5.90
N HIS A 214 12.26 10.45 -5.37
CA HIS A 214 11.95 9.27 -6.16
C HIS A 214 10.59 8.69 -5.75
N ALA A 215 9.83 8.21 -6.73
CA ALA A 215 8.65 7.37 -6.50
C ALA A 215 8.84 6.01 -7.17
N VAL A 216 8.63 4.93 -6.44
CA VAL A 216 8.72 3.56 -6.92
C VAL A 216 7.31 3.02 -7.09
N VAL A 217 6.88 2.87 -8.33
CA VAL A 217 5.54 2.37 -8.68
C VAL A 217 5.68 0.96 -9.22
N SER A 218 4.96 -0.01 -8.67
CA SER A 218 5.01 -1.38 -9.18
C SER A 218 3.64 -1.93 -9.57
N TYR A 219 3.66 -2.90 -10.48
CA TYR A 219 2.51 -3.64 -10.97
C TYR A 219 2.75 -5.15 -10.88
N PRO A 220 1.72 -5.96 -10.57
CA PRO A 220 1.85 -7.41 -10.64
C PRO A 220 1.98 -7.87 -12.09
N VAL A 221 2.83 -8.86 -12.35
CA VAL A 221 3.07 -9.38 -13.72
C VAL A 221 2.18 -10.56 -14.10
N ALA A 222 1.43 -11.08 -13.15
CA ALA A 222 0.41 -12.10 -13.36
C ALA A 222 -0.86 -11.70 -12.60
N SER A 223 -2.03 -12.12 -13.08
CA SER A 223 -3.26 -11.99 -12.30
C SER A 223 -3.24 -13.01 -11.15
N LEU A 224 -3.99 -12.74 -10.08
CA LEU A 224 -4.18 -13.68 -8.95
C LEU A 224 -4.70 -15.07 -9.40
N GLY A 225 -5.23 -15.19 -10.63
CA GLY A 225 -5.69 -16.43 -11.26
C GLY A 225 -4.79 -16.99 -12.37
N GLY A 226 -3.52 -16.57 -12.46
CA GLY A 226 -2.50 -17.21 -13.31
C GLY A 226 -2.52 -16.86 -14.81
N ARG A 227 -3.49 -16.08 -15.31
CA ARG A 227 -3.46 -15.57 -16.69
C ARG A 227 -2.57 -14.32 -16.75
N GLY A 228 -1.46 -14.39 -17.49
CA GLY A 228 -0.40 -13.37 -17.52
C GLY A 228 0.02 -12.85 -18.91
N LYS A 229 -0.53 -13.37 -20.02
CA LYS A 229 -0.19 -12.87 -21.37
C LYS A 229 -0.70 -11.43 -21.56
N GLY A 230 0.19 -10.48 -21.85
CA GLY A 230 -0.13 -9.08 -22.17
C GLY A 230 -0.25 -8.13 -20.96
N MET A 231 -0.19 -8.62 -19.73
CA MET A 231 -0.37 -7.78 -18.53
C MET A 231 0.80 -6.80 -18.33
N ARG A 232 2.04 -7.27 -18.54
CA ARG A 232 3.23 -6.43 -18.41
C ARG A 232 3.19 -5.27 -19.39
N GLU A 233 2.90 -5.58 -20.65
CA GLU A 233 2.86 -4.63 -21.75
C GLU A 233 1.74 -3.61 -21.55
N ASN A 234 0.56 -4.05 -21.10
CA ASN A 234 -0.56 -3.17 -20.81
C ASN A 234 -0.29 -2.22 -19.64
N TYR A 235 0.29 -2.72 -18.53
CA TYR A 235 0.66 -1.84 -17.40
C TYR A 235 1.77 -0.87 -17.78
N GLU A 236 2.76 -1.31 -18.56
CA GLU A 236 3.83 -0.43 -19.04
C GLU A 236 3.29 0.68 -19.95
N ALA A 237 2.45 0.34 -20.93
CA ALA A 237 1.84 1.31 -21.82
C ALA A 237 0.95 2.30 -21.05
N GLY A 238 0.11 1.80 -20.14
CA GLY A 238 -0.75 2.62 -19.30
C GLY A 238 0.04 3.55 -18.38
N PHE A 239 1.14 3.06 -17.77
CA PHE A 239 2.01 3.87 -16.92
C PHE A 239 2.72 4.98 -17.70
N ARG A 240 3.29 4.66 -18.88
CA ARG A 240 3.91 5.68 -19.74
C ARG A 240 2.91 6.72 -20.21
N GLN A 241 1.69 6.30 -20.55
CA GLN A 241 0.62 7.22 -20.93
C GLN A 241 0.22 8.14 -19.76
N MET A 242 0.11 7.58 -18.55
CA MET A 242 -0.21 8.33 -17.33
C MET A 242 0.82 9.43 -17.05
N LEU A 243 2.11 9.18 -17.34
CA LEU A 243 3.19 10.16 -17.12
C LEU A 243 3.46 11.08 -18.31
N ARG A 244 2.70 10.98 -19.40
CA ARG A 244 2.96 11.75 -20.63
C ARG A 244 2.91 13.25 -20.36
N GLY A 245 3.95 13.96 -20.81
CA GLY A 245 4.06 15.41 -20.65
C GLY A 245 4.54 15.86 -19.26
N ARG A 246 5.01 14.95 -18.41
CA ARG A 246 5.72 15.29 -17.18
C ARG A 246 7.23 15.27 -17.40
N PRO A 247 7.99 16.18 -16.77
CA PRO A 247 9.44 16.26 -16.93
C PRO A 247 10.19 15.18 -16.12
N TRP A 248 9.51 14.11 -15.72
CA TRP A 248 10.07 13.08 -14.83
C TRP A 248 10.85 12.04 -15.62
N ARG A 249 12.00 11.64 -15.08
CA ARG A 249 12.78 10.52 -15.64
C ARG A 249 12.23 9.21 -15.08
N VAL A 250 12.06 8.22 -15.95
CA VAL A 250 11.53 6.90 -15.58
C VAL A 250 12.54 5.82 -15.92
N GLN A 251 12.92 5.02 -14.92
CA GLN A 251 13.69 3.81 -15.10
C GLN A 251 12.83 2.58 -14.81
N ARG A 252 12.86 1.62 -15.74
CA ARG A 252 12.09 0.38 -15.64
C ARG A 252 12.94 -0.72 -15.01
N LEU A 253 12.40 -1.41 -14.00
CA LEU A 253 13.02 -2.53 -13.30
C LEU A 253 12.10 -3.77 -13.40
N PRO A 254 12.38 -4.71 -14.32
CA PRO A 254 11.59 -5.93 -14.47
C PRO A 254 12.03 -7.01 -13.47
N PHE A 255 11.09 -7.52 -12.68
CA PHE A 255 11.29 -8.65 -11.77
C PHE A 255 10.45 -9.86 -12.19
N ALA A 256 10.73 -11.02 -11.56
CA ALA A 256 10.00 -12.26 -11.83
C ALA A 256 8.49 -12.12 -11.56
N THR A 257 8.11 -11.45 -10.48
CA THR A 257 6.72 -11.31 -10.02
C THR A 257 6.16 -9.87 -10.10
N GLU A 258 7.01 -8.88 -10.37
CA GLU A 258 6.63 -7.47 -10.42
C GLU A 258 7.29 -6.72 -11.59
N LEU A 259 6.60 -5.72 -12.12
CA LEU A 259 7.20 -4.71 -12.98
C LEU A 259 7.22 -3.40 -12.21
N ALA A 260 8.41 -2.92 -11.84
CA ALA A 260 8.57 -1.68 -11.12
C ALA A 260 9.11 -0.56 -12.03
N PHE A 261 8.75 0.66 -11.68
CA PHE A 261 9.22 1.89 -12.30
C PHE A 261 9.73 2.81 -11.20
N VAL A 262 10.97 3.27 -11.35
CA VAL A 262 11.54 4.34 -10.53
C VAL A 262 11.35 5.65 -11.29
N VAL A 263 10.52 6.53 -10.73
CA VAL A 263 10.26 7.88 -11.23
C VAL A 263 11.15 8.85 -10.44
N THR A 264 12.03 9.59 -11.12
CA THR A 264 12.76 10.71 -10.53
C THR A 264 12.03 12.00 -10.88
N LYS A 265 11.63 12.75 -9.85
CA LYS A 265 10.91 14.03 -9.98
C LYS A 265 11.85 15.23 -10.04
#